data_AF-A0A6I4VTV4-F1
#
_entry.id   AF-A0A6I4VTV4-F1
#
_cell.length_a   1.000
_cell.length_b   1.000
_cell.length_c   1.000
_cell.angle_alpha   90.00
_cell.angle_beta   90.00
_cell.angle_gamma   90.00
#
_symmetry.space_group_name_H-M   'P 1'
#
loop_
_entity.id
_entity.type
_entity.pdbx_description
1 polymer ?
#
loop_
_entity_poly.entity_id
_entity_poly.type
_entity_poly.pdbx_seq_one_letter_code
_entity_poly.pdbx_strand_id
1 'polypeptide(L)'
;MSIWRYEREVENIKIEIARLEKLMNEKQDDFQRATKRGDETKARHDRREQLRISSKIRLLTRELILAERKLETEAEETNTKISPTISGDMLTF
;
A
#
# COMPACT_ATOMS: atom_id res chain seq x y z
N MET A 1 9.40 -12.60 -14.95
CA MET A 1 8.73 -12.96 -13.67
C MET A 1 7.23 -12.94 -13.90
N SER A 2 6.42 -13.70 -13.15
CA SER A 2 4.96 -13.70 -13.35
C SER A 2 4.31 -12.47 -12.69
N ILE A 3 3.43 -11.78 -13.43
CA ILE A 3 2.63 -10.62 -12.98
C ILE A 3 1.96 -10.85 -11.63
N TRP A 4 1.52 -12.08 -11.37
CA TRP A 4 0.87 -12.49 -10.13
C TRP A 4 1.70 -12.18 -8.87
N ARG A 5 3.03 -12.21 -8.96
CA ARG A 5 3.90 -11.85 -7.84
C ARG A 5 3.74 -10.38 -7.45
N TYR A 6 3.63 -9.50 -8.43
CA TYR A 6 3.46 -8.06 -8.22
C TYR A 6 2.06 -7.74 -7.70
N GLU A 7 1.02 -8.40 -8.23
CA GLU A 7 -0.35 -8.28 -7.71
C GLU A 7 -0.43 -8.67 -6.23
N ARG A 8 0.22 -9.78 -5.86
CA ARG A 8 0.28 -10.24 -4.47
C ARG A 8 1.05 -9.28 -3.56
N GLU A 9 2.11 -8.66 -4.06
CA GLU A 9 2.89 -7.65 -3.32
C GLU A 9 2.03 -6.41 -3.01
N VAL A 10 1.30 -5.89 -4.02
CA VAL A 10 0.35 -4.79 -3.85
C VAL A 10 -0.72 -5.12 -2.81
N GLU A 11 -1.32 -6.31 -2.90
CA GLU A 11 -2.38 -6.73 -1.97
C GLU A 11 -1.87 -6.86 -0.52
N ASN A 12 -0.69 -7.43 -0.32
CA ASN A 12 -0.08 -7.53 1.01
C ASN A 12 0.15 -6.16 1.64
N ILE A 13 0.61 -5.19 0.85
CA ILE A 13 0.83 -3.82 1.33
C ILE A 13 -0.51 -3.16 1.71
N LYS A 14 -1.55 -3.33 0.89
CA LYS A 14 -2.91 -2.84 1.19
C LYS A 14 -3.45 -3.41 2.50
N ILE A 15 -3.29 -4.72 2.71
CA ILE A 15 -3.72 -5.39 3.95
C ILE A 15 -3.00 -4.82 5.17
N GLU A 16 -1.67 -4.62 5.09
CA GLU A 16 -0.91 -4.09 6.22
C GLU A 16 -1.26 -2.62 6.51
N ILE A 17 -1.50 -1.80 5.48
CA ILE A 17 -2.00 -0.42 5.67
C ILE A 17 -3.34 -0.45 6.43
N ALA A 18 -4.31 -1.23 5.98
CA ALA A 18 -5.64 -1.31 6.61
C ALA A 18 -5.54 -1.79 8.08
N ARG A 19 -4.64 -2.74 8.35
CA ARG A 19 -4.37 -3.19 9.73
C ARG A 19 -3.82 -2.07 10.61
N LEU A 20 -2.89 -1.28 10.10
CA LEU A 20 -2.29 -0.16 10.83
C LEU A 20 -3.28 1.00 11.04
N GLU A 21 -4.16 1.26 10.08
CA GLU A 21 -5.24 2.24 10.22
C GLU A 21 -6.21 1.85 11.33
N LYS A 22 -6.59 0.56 11.41
CA LYS A 22 -7.38 0.06 12.54
C LYS A 22 -6.68 0.28 13.88
N LEU A 23 -5.39 -0.06 13.96
CA LEU A 23 -4.60 0.13 15.17
C LEU A 23 -4.45 1.62 15.55
N MET A 24 -4.36 2.51 14.57
CA MET A 24 -4.35 3.95 14.79
C MET A 24 -5.62 4.42 15.50
N ASN A 25 -6.78 3.96 15.04
CA ASN A 25 -8.07 4.31 15.63
C ASN A 25 -8.18 3.81 17.07
N GLU A 26 -7.74 2.57 17.33
CA GLU A 26 -7.67 2.03 18.70
C GLU A 26 -6.79 2.89 19.61
N LYS A 27 -5.62 3.35 19.12
CA LYS A 27 -4.75 4.25 19.87
C LYS A 27 -5.32 5.66 20.03
N GLN A 28 -6.16 6.11 19.12
CA GLN A 28 -6.89 7.37 19.27
C GLN A 28 -7.93 7.28 20.39
N ASP A 29 -8.66 6.18 20.47
CA ASP A 29 -9.63 5.94 21.54
C ASP A 29 -8.95 5.80 22.91
N ASP A 30 -7.81 5.10 22.96
CA ASP A 30 -7.01 4.96 24.18
C ASP A 30 -6.49 6.32 24.68
N PHE A 31 -5.96 7.13 23.75
CA PHE A 31 -5.50 8.49 24.05
C PHE A 31 -6.63 9.35 24.62
N GLN A 32 -7.79 9.38 23.97
CA GLN A 32 -8.94 10.17 24.44
C GLN A 32 -9.40 9.71 25.83
N ARG A 33 -9.40 8.40 26.10
CA ARG A 33 -9.73 7.85 27.41
C ARG A 33 -8.70 8.25 28.48
N ALA A 34 -7.40 8.21 28.15
CA ALA A 34 -6.34 8.62 29.05
C ALA A 34 -6.43 10.13 29.39
N THR A 35 -6.64 10.98 28.39
CA THR A 35 -6.83 12.43 28.58
C THR A 35 -8.04 12.74 29.46
N LYS A 36 -9.19 12.07 29.24
CA LYS A 36 -10.39 12.25 30.08
C LYS A 36 -10.17 11.85 31.55
N ARG A 37 -9.29 10.88 31.81
CA ARG A 37 -8.95 10.42 33.17
C ARG A 37 -7.85 11.25 33.83
N GLY A 38 -7.25 12.21 33.12
CA GLY A 38 -6.10 12.97 33.59
C GLY A 38 -4.79 12.18 33.65
N ASP A 39 -4.72 11.01 33.00
CA ASP A 39 -3.50 10.20 32.92
C ASP A 39 -2.60 10.71 31.79
N GLU A 40 -1.83 11.76 32.12
CA GLU A 40 -1.00 12.46 31.14
C GLU A 40 0.15 11.60 30.62
N THR A 41 0.72 10.73 31.46
CA THR A 41 1.81 9.82 31.06
C THR A 41 1.33 8.84 30.01
N LYS A 42 0.16 8.23 30.23
CA LYS A 42 -0.45 7.32 29.27
C LYS A 42 -0.85 8.04 27.98
N ALA A 43 -1.45 9.23 28.08
CA ALA A 43 -1.79 10.04 26.91
C ALA A 43 -0.54 10.37 26.05
N ARG A 44 0.58 10.74 26.68
CA ARG A 44 1.84 10.98 25.94
C ARG A 44 2.40 9.69 25.30
N HIS A 45 2.21 8.55 25.93
CA HIS A 45 2.62 7.26 25.37
C HIS A 45 1.76 6.90 24.15
N ASP A 46 0.43 6.93 24.28
CA ASP A 46 -0.50 6.62 23.18
C ASP A 46 -0.30 7.58 22.00
N ARG A 47 -0.01 8.86 22.26
CA ARG A 47 0.32 9.82 21.21
C ARG A 47 1.60 9.47 20.45
N ARG A 48 2.64 8.97 21.15
CA ARG A 48 3.88 8.52 20.50
C ARG A 48 3.63 7.30 19.62
N GLU A 49 2.82 6.36 20.09
CA GLU A 49 2.44 5.19 19.28
C GLU A 49 1.64 5.60 18.03
N GLN A 50 0.70 6.53 18.14
CA GLN A 50 0.00 7.09 16.97
C GLN A 50 0.98 7.67 15.94
N LEU A 51 1.96 8.48 16.37
CA LEU A 51 2.94 9.07 15.46
C LEU A 51 3.82 8.00 14.77
N ARG A 52 4.17 6.94 15.50
CA ARG A 52 4.93 5.79 14.97
C ARG A 52 4.12 5.04 13.91
N ILE A 53 2.86 4.73 14.21
CA ILE A 53 1.94 4.08 13.27
C ILE A 53 1.74 4.96 12.03
N SER A 54 1.58 6.27 12.21
CA SER A 54 1.34 7.23 11.11
C SER A 54 2.54 7.27 10.17
N SER A 55 3.74 7.29 10.73
CA SER A 55 4.99 7.21 9.95
C SER A 55 5.07 5.91 9.16
N LYS A 56 4.69 4.77 9.76
CA LYS A 56 4.69 3.47 9.08
C LYS A 56 3.67 3.42 7.94
N ILE A 57 2.46 3.93 8.16
CA ILE A 57 1.43 4.03 7.10
C ILE A 57 1.98 4.84 5.92
N ARG A 58 2.57 6.02 6.17
CA ARG A 58 3.14 6.86 5.10
C ARG A 58 4.22 6.15 4.30
N LEU A 59 5.07 5.35 4.95
CA LEU A 59 6.10 4.55 4.26
C LEU A 59 5.45 3.49 3.37
N LEU A 60 4.51 2.72 3.92
CA LEU A 60 3.80 1.68 3.17
C LEU A 60 2.97 2.26 2.02
N THR A 61 2.37 3.44 2.18
CA THR A 61 1.67 4.11 1.07
C THR A 61 2.64 4.47 -0.05
N ARG A 62 3.87 4.90 0.25
CA ARG A 62 4.88 5.15 -0.78
C ARG A 62 5.31 3.86 -1.46
N GLU A 63 5.53 2.79 -0.70
CA GLU A 63 5.84 1.46 -1.23
C GLU A 63 4.72 0.94 -2.12
N LEU A 64 3.46 1.14 -1.72
CA LEU A 64 2.28 0.78 -2.50
C LEU A 64 2.28 1.47 -3.86
N ILE A 65 2.47 2.79 -3.88
CA ILE A 65 2.50 3.57 -5.13
C ILE A 65 3.61 3.07 -6.08
N LEU A 66 4.78 2.74 -5.53
CA LEU A 66 5.89 2.20 -6.33
C LEU A 66 5.58 0.79 -6.86
N ALA A 67 4.97 -0.06 -6.03
CA ALA A 67 4.57 -1.41 -6.42
C ALA A 67 3.46 -1.40 -7.49
N GLU A 68 2.46 -0.52 -7.36
CA GLU A 68 1.39 -0.35 -8.34
C GLU A 68 1.93 0.14 -9.69
N ARG A 69 2.83 1.13 -9.70
CA ARG A 69 3.50 1.58 -10.94
C ARG A 69 4.30 0.47 -11.61
N LYS A 70 5.02 -0.33 -10.81
CA LYS A 70 5.81 -1.44 -11.34
C LYS A 70 4.91 -2.53 -11.95
N LEU A 71 3.80 -2.84 -11.28
CA LEU A 71 2.79 -3.76 -11.80
C LEU A 71 2.21 -3.26 -13.13
N GLU A 72 1.91 -1.97 -13.23
CA GLU A 72 1.41 -1.34 -14.45
C GLU A 72 2.41 -1.48 -15.62
N THR A 73 3.68 -1.16 -15.39
CA THR A 73 4.74 -1.32 -16.41
C THR A 73 4.86 -2.78 -16.89
N GLU A 74 4.84 -3.74 -15.97
CA GLU A 74 4.96 -5.16 -16.31
C GLU A 74 3.70 -5.67 -17.04
N ALA A 75 2.51 -5.16 -16.69
CA ALA A 75 1.27 -5.46 -17.40
C ALA A 75 1.31 -4.94 -18.85
N GLU A 76 1.75 -3.70 -19.07
CA GLU A 76 1.94 -3.13 -20.41
C GLU A 76 2.95 -3.92 -21.25
N GLU A 77 4.06 -4.37 -20.65
CA GLU A 77 5.04 -5.22 -21.33
C GLU A 77 4.48 -6.58 -21.75
N THR A 78 3.63 -7.20 -20.92
CA THR A 78 2.99 -8.45 -21.31
C THR A 78 1.98 -8.26 -22.44
N ASN A 79 1.21 -7.17 -22.41
CA ASN A 79 0.25 -6.84 -23.48
C ASN A 79 0.92 -6.53 -24.82
N THR A 80 2.07 -5.83 -24.79
CA THR A 80 2.86 -5.54 -26.00
C THR A 80 3.54 -6.79 -26.56
N LYS A 81 4.00 -7.73 -25.71
CA LYS A 81 4.55 -9.04 -26.13
C LYS A 81 3.48 -10.02 -26.66
N ILE A 82 2.22 -9.85 -26.32
CA ILE A 82 1.09 -10.59 -26.91
C ILE A 82 0.66 -9.98 -28.26
N SER A 83 0.95 -8.70 -28.51
CA SER A 83 0.55 -7.97 -29.73
C SER A 83 1.59 -7.85 -30.87
N PRO A 84 2.77 -8.51 -30.93
CA PRO A 84 3.60 -8.43 -32.11
C PRO A 84 3.03 -9.41 -33.15
N THR A 85 2.87 -8.94 -34.40
CA THR A 85 2.49 -9.72 -35.61
C THR A 85 1.00 -9.75 -35.98
N ILE A 86 0.37 -8.60 -36.23
CA ILE A 86 -0.76 -8.53 -37.18
C ILE A 86 -0.49 -7.54 -38.35
N SER A 87 0.53 -6.69 -38.27
CA SER A 87 0.78 -5.65 -39.28
C SER A 87 1.90 -5.99 -40.29
N GLY A 88 1.97 -7.25 -40.74
CA GLY A 88 3.08 -7.72 -41.59
C GLY A 88 2.72 -8.39 -42.92
N ASP A 89 1.50 -8.89 -43.11
CA ASP A 89 1.12 -9.63 -44.32
C ASP A 89 -0.20 -9.10 -44.90
N MET A 90 -0.14 -7.95 -45.56
CA MET A 90 -1.13 -7.58 -46.58
C MET A 90 -0.41 -7.51 -47.93
N LEU A 91 -0.16 -8.73 -48.44
CA LEU A 91 -0.25 -9.12 -49.85
C LEU A 91 0.05 -8.01 -50.88
N THR A 92 1.29 -7.97 -51.33
CA THR A 92 1.57 -7.73 -52.74
C THR A 92 1.06 -8.93 -53.53
N PHE A 93 0.02 -8.76 -54.36
CA PHE A 93 -0.17 -9.37 -55.68
C PHE A 93 -1.45 -8.82 -56.32
#